data_AF-A0AAV4TPS2-F1
#
_entry.id   AF-A0AAV4TPS2-F1
#
_cell.length_a   1.000
_cell.length_b   1.000
_cell.length_c   1.000
_cell.angle_alpha   90.00
_cell.angle_beta   90.00
_cell.angle_gamma   90.00
#
_symmetry.space_group_name_H-M   'P 1'
#
loop_
_entity.id
_entity.type
_entity.pdbx_description
1 polymer ?
#
loop_
_entity_poly.entity_id
_entity_poly.type
_entity_poly.pdbx_seq_one_letter_code
_entity_poly.pdbx_strand_id
1 'polypeptide(L)'
;MCVFCLKNHASRVCKRAFFMPLEEKIAIIKKKGLCRVCLAKGHIAYQCRSQITCQLCSKKHLKFMCPNIGCNKSDSPKQDVNDKNINEKTVDSLHSRATNEVILQTLVVNVHGVKRERKARAIIDTGSQKSYILRSTAEELGFNLQREEEFCHSLFGGTKTRMYKHKCYKIYLSSLDGNYTCKLDALDHDVICNDISSVKNGSWIQELRTKKIFLTDIQENAGPIEVLLGADVAGKLITGRREELETGLVALETKLGWTLMGKVPRYIDKKMQV
;
A
#
# COMPACT_ATOMS: atom_id res chain seq x y z
N MET A 1 21.45 -25.49 2.45
CA MET A 1 20.16 -25.65 1.74
C MET A 1 19.01 -25.21 2.63
N CYS A 2 18.07 -24.42 2.11
CA CYS A 2 16.94 -23.87 2.85
C CYS A 2 15.85 -24.92 3.11
N VAL A 3 15.32 -24.96 4.34
CA VAL A 3 14.36 -26.00 4.75
C VAL A 3 12.94 -25.76 4.25
N PHE A 4 12.61 -24.52 3.86
CA PHE A 4 11.27 -24.13 3.42
C PHE A 4 11.10 -24.10 1.90
N CYS A 5 12.18 -23.91 1.14
CA CYS A 5 12.10 -23.81 -0.32
C CYS A 5 13.15 -24.64 -1.06
N LEU A 6 14.00 -25.38 -0.33
CA LEU A 6 15.04 -26.26 -0.87
C LEU A 6 16.10 -25.59 -1.75
N LYS A 7 16.11 -24.25 -1.85
CA LYS A 7 17.13 -23.47 -2.58
C LYS A 7 18.39 -23.24 -1.75
N ASN A 8 19.47 -22.80 -2.40
CA ASN A 8 20.75 -22.56 -1.75
C ASN A 8 20.81 -21.20 -1.02
N HIS A 9 20.25 -21.14 0.19
CA HIS A 9 20.44 -20.04 1.14
C HIS A 9 20.14 -20.50 2.57
N ALA A 10 20.48 -19.68 3.56
CA ALA A 10 20.16 -19.94 4.95
C ALA A 10 18.65 -19.77 5.20
N SER A 11 18.00 -20.73 5.86
CA SER A 11 16.55 -20.72 6.11
C SER A 11 16.05 -19.46 6.82
N ARG A 12 16.91 -18.81 7.62
CA ARG A 12 16.60 -17.56 8.34
C ARG A 12 16.29 -16.35 7.44
N VAL A 13 16.76 -16.36 6.19
CA VAL A 13 16.52 -15.29 5.19
C VAL A 13 15.60 -15.73 4.05
N CYS A 14 14.89 -16.85 4.23
CA CYS A 14 14.04 -17.40 3.19
C CYS A 14 12.77 -16.56 2.99
N LYS A 15 12.63 -15.94 1.81
CA LYS A 15 11.42 -15.17 1.46
C LYS A 15 10.15 -16.02 1.49
N ARG A 16 10.20 -17.27 1.00
CA ARG A 16 9.06 -18.20 1.04
C ARG A 16 8.59 -18.46 2.48
N ALA A 17 9.54 -18.56 3.42
CA ALA A 17 9.21 -18.74 4.84
C ALA A 17 8.54 -17.51 5.46
N PHE A 18 8.62 -16.34 4.84
CA PHE A 18 7.93 -15.15 5.31
C PHE A 18 6.42 -15.23 5.02
N PHE A 19 6.07 -15.62 3.80
CA PHE A 19 4.68 -15.63 3.29
C PHE A 19 3.90 -16.93 3.53
N MET A 20 4.58 -17.98 4.00
CA MET A 20 3.93 -19.24 4.37
C MET A 20 3.03 -19.04 5.61
N PRO A 21 1.94 -19.80 5.79
CA PRO A 21 1.19 -19.84 7.05
C PRO A 21 2.07 -20.33 8.20
N LEU A 22 1.80 -19.86 9.43
CA LEU A 22 2.63 -20.21 10.60
C LEU A 22 2.56 -21.71 10.92
N GLU A 23 1.40 -22.31 10.75
CA GLU A 23 1.12 -23.73 10.99
C GLU A 23 1.96 -24.60 10.05
N GLU A 24 2.04 -24.22 8.78
CA GLU A 24 2.86 -24.92 7.77
C GLU A 24 4.36 -24.79 8.11
N LYS A 25 4.82 -23.61 8.54
CA LYS A 25 6.21 -23.43 9.02
C LYS A 25 6.52 -24.33 10.19
N ILE A 26 5.62 -24.39 11.18
CA ILE A 26 5.77 -25.22 12.39
C ILE A 26 5.82 -26.70 11.99
N ALA A 27 4.94 -27.15 11.08
CA ALA A 27 4.92 -28.51 10.58
C ALA A 27 6.25 -28.89 9.92
N ILE A 28 6.80 -28.02 9.06
CA ILE A 28 8.10 -28.24 8.40
C ILE A 28 9.24 -28.30 9.43
N ILE A 29 9.28 -27.37 10.38
CA ILE A 29 10.29 -27.30 11.43
C ILE A 29 10.25 -28.56 12.31
N LYS A 30 9.04 -29.00 12.71
CA LYS A 30 8.83 -30.21 13.51
C LYS A 30 9.25 -31.47 12.73
N LYS A 31 8.82 -31.60 11.47
CA LYS A 31 9.19 -32.70 10.58
C LYS A 31 10.70 -32.81 10.37
N LYS A 32 11.42 -31.67 10.38
CA LYS A 32 12.88 -31.62 10.19
C LYS A 32 13.68 -31.63 11.51
N GLY A 33 13.02 -31.70 12.67
CA GLY A 33 13.67 -31.75 13.97
C GLY A 33 14.51 -30.50 14.29
N LEU A 34 14.04 -29.32 13.90
CA LEU A 34 14.77 -28.06 14.05
C LEU A 34 14.27 -27.25 15.26
N CYS A 35 15.17 -26.51 15.88
CA CYS A 35 14.84 -25.55 16.91
C CYS A 35 13.93 -24.45 16.35
N ARG A 36 12.79 -24.19 17.00
CA ARG A 36 11.81 -23.16 16.58
C ARG A 36 12.33 -21.73 16.75
N VAL A 37 13.41 -21.53 17.51
CA VAL A 37 14.02 -20.21 17.76
C VAL A 37 15.07 -19.87 16.69
N CYS A 38 16.01 -20.78 16.43
CA CYS A 38 17.18 -20.50 15.57
C CYS A 38 17.26 -21.36 14.30
N LEU A 39 16.36 -22.34 14.14
CA LEU A 39 16.34 -23.33 13.05
C LEU A 39 17.56 -24.25 12.96
N ALA A 40 18.38 -24.34 14.02
CA ALA A 40 19.46 -25.32 14.11
C ALA A 40 18.94 -26.69 14.60
N LYS A 41 19.66 -27.76 14.24
CA LYS A 41 19.43 -29.12 14.76
C LYS A 41 20.05 -29.29 16.15
N GLY A 42 19.65 -30.35 16.85
CA GLY A 42 20.31 -30.82 18.08
C GLY A 42 19.80 -30.22 19.39
N HIS A 43 18.84 -29.29 19.34
CA HIS A 43 18.17 -28.77 20.54
C HIS A 43 16.75 -28.29 20.21
N ILE A 44 15.91 -28.21 21.24
CA ILE A 44 14.57 -27.62 21.16
C ILE A 44 14.56 -26.17 21.63
N ALA A 45 13.46 -25.45 21.38
CA ALA A 45 13.33 -24.03 21.70
C ALA A 45 13.68 -23.68 23.16
N TYR A 46 13.25 -24.52 24.11
CA TYR A 46 13.53 -24.33 25.54
C TYR A 46 15.03 -24.40 25.89
N GLN A 47 15.80 -25.17 25.12
CA GLN A 47 17.23 -25.37 25.30
C GLN A 47 18.06 -24.43 24.40
N CYS A 48 17.41 -23.50 23.71
CA CYS A 48 18.10 -22.61 22.77
C CYS A 48 18.84 -21.48 23.49
N ARG A 49 20.16 -21.46 23.34
CA ARG A 49 21.05 -20.40 23.85
C ARG A 49 21.23 -19.21 22.91
N SER A 50 20.50 -19.19 21.80
CA SER A 50 20.58 -18.11 20.82
C SER A 50 19.97 -16.82 21.37
N GLN A 51 20.61 -15.68 21.11
CA GLN A 51 20.13 -14.35 21.48
C GLN A 51 19.10 -13.79 20.47
N ILE A 52 18.44 -14.67 19.71
CA ILE A 52 17.41 -14.28 18.74
C ILE A 52 16.16 -13.79 19.49
N THR A 53 15.81 -12.54 19.25
CA THR A 53 14.56 -11.92 19.70
C THR A 53 13.80 -11.38 18.49
N CYS A 54 12.49 -11.57 18.52
CA CYS A 54 11.61 -11.06 17.49
C CYS A 54 11.45 -9.55 17.65
N GLN A 55 11.77 -8.79 16.61
CA GLN A 55 11.60 -7.33 16.63
C GLN A 55 10.13 -6.86 16.62
N LEU A 56 9.16 -7.76 16.44
CA LEU A 56 7.72 -7.43 16.44
C LEU A 56 7.06 -7.63 17.81
N CYS A 57 7.50 -8.62 18.59
CA CYS A 57 6.85 -8.99 19.85
C CYS A 57 7.82 -9.27 20.99
N SER A 58 9.12 -9.03 20.77
CA SER A 58 10.22 -9.22 21.75
C SER A 58 10.38 -10.65 22.31
N LYS A 59 9.68 -11.65 21.75
CA LYS A 59 9.81 -13.07 22.17
C LYS A 59 10.92 -13.79 21.40
N LYS A 60 11.41 -14.91 21.93
CA LYS A 60 12.48 -15.73 21.32
C LYS A 60 11.98 -16.52 20.10
N HIS A 61 12.02 -15.89 18.93
CA HIS A 61 11.84 -16.55 17.62
C HIS A 61 12.32 -15.65 16.48
N LEU A 62 12.61 -16.25 15.32
CA LEU A 62 12.89 -15.49 14.09
C LEU A 62 11.65 -14.71 13.66
N LYS A 63 11.84 -13.49 13.13
CA LYS A 63 10.75 -12.59 12.74
C LYS A 63 9.63 -13.30 11.99
N PHE A 64 9.94 -14.09 10.95
CA PHE A 64 8.96 -14.83 10.12
C PHE A 64 8.16 -15.93 10.85
N MET A 65 8.55 -16.30 12.07
CA MET A 65 7.83 -17.24 12.95
C MET A 65 6.89 -16.51 13.93
N CYS A 66 6.81 -15.18 13.87
CA CYS A 66 5.97 -14.41 14.76
C CYS A 66 4.49 -14.58 14.37
N PRO A 67 3.63 -15.03 15.30
CA PRO A 67 2.17 -15.08 15.08
C PRO A 67 1.56 -13.72 14.76
N ASN A 68 2.22 -12.63 15.17
CA ASN A 68 1.75 -11.26 14.94
C ASN A 68 2.23 -10.70 13.59
N ILE A 69 2.83 -11.51 12.72
CA ILE A 69 3.04 -11.09 11.32
C ILE A 69 1.68 -10.96 10.66
N GLY A 70 1.32 -9.72 10.32
CA GLY A 70 0.03 -9.39 9.70
C GLY A 70 -1.02 -8.83 10.66
N CYS A 71 -0.75 -8.77 11.97
CA CYS A 71 -1.65 -8.16 12.96
C CYS A 71 -0.94 -7.03 13.71
N ASN A 72 -1.05 -5.80 13.21
CA ASN A 72 -1.37 -4.69 14.10
C ASN A 72 -2.88 -4.54 13.95
N LYS A 73 -3.73 -4.74 14.97
CA LYS A 73 -3.54 -4.65 16.41
C LYS A 73 -4.44 -5.68 17.11
N SER A 74 -4.23 -5.84 18.41
CA SER A 74 -5.19 -6.30 19.43
C SER A 74 -6.50 -6.93 18.94
N ASP A 75 -6.68 -8.16 19.41
CA ASP A 75 -7.93 -8.90 19.61
C ASP A 75 -8.67 -9.47 18.39
N SER A 76 -8.69 -10.81 18.41
CA SER A 76 -9.36 -11.79 17.55
C SER A 76 -10.86 -11.57 17.36
N PRO A 77 -11.45 -12.20 16.32
CA PRO A 77 -12.42 -13.26 16.64
C PRO A 77 -12.35 -14.51 15.73
N LYS A 78 -12.90 -15.59 16.29
CA LYS A 78 -12.98 -16.97 15.76
C LYS A 78 -13.91 -17.08 14.54
N GLN A 79 -13.60 -18.07 13.70
CA GLN A 79 -14.42 -18.60 12.61
C GLN A 79 -15.54 -19.51 13.13
N ASP A 80 -16.65 -19.60 12.36
CA ASP A 80 -17.24 -20.87 11.87
C ASP A 80 -17.93 -20.59 10.51
N VAL A 81 -17.32 -20.98 9.38
CA VAL A 81 -17.63 -22.12 8.48
C VAL A 81 -19.00 -22.07 7.77
N ASN A 82 -19.01 -21.80 6.45
CA ASN A 82 -19.33 -22.84 5.44
C ASN A 82 -19.05 -22.39 3.97
N ASP A 83 -18.14 -23.12 3.33
CA ASP A 83 -18.23 -23.74 2.00
C ASP A 83 -18.73 -22.95 0.76
N LYS A 84 -17.82 -22.67 -0.18
CA LYS A 84 -17.71 -23.41 -1.45
C LYS A 84 -16.66 -22.81 -2.41
N ASN A 85 -15.80 -23.71 -2.87
CA ASN A 85 -14.86 -23.67 -3.99
C ASN A 85 -15.13 -22.63 -5.09
N ILE A 86 -14.17 -21.71 -5.29
CA ILE A 86 -13.74 -21.29 -6.63
C ILE A 86 -12.20 -21.27 -6.64
N ASN A 87 -11.63 -22.07 -7.55
CA ASN A 87 -10.22 -22.05 -7.92
C ASN A 87 -9.86 -20.66 -8.49
N GLU A 88 -9.52 -19.71 -7.64
CA GLU A 88 -8.78 -18.53 -8.07
C GLU A 88 -7.30 -18.89 -8.12
N LYS A 89 -6.80 -19.13 -9.33
CA LYS A 89 -5.38 -18.89 -9.61
C LYS A 89 -5.10 -17.47 -9.10
N THR A 90 -4.35 -17.33 -8.02
CA THR A 90 -3.89 -16.04 -7.48
C THR A 90 -3.24 -15.27 -8.62
N VAL A 91 -3.99 -14.34 -9.21
CA VAL A 91 -3.49 -13.43 -10.22
C VAL A 91 -2.60 -12.48 -9.42
N ASP A 92 -1.30 -12.77 -9.41
CA ASP A 92 -0.32 -11.88 -8.81
C ASP A 92 -0.42 -10.55 -9.57
N SER A 93 -1.15 -9.61 -8.96
CA SER A 93 -1.34 -8.25 -9.47
C SER A 93 0.04 -7.63 -9.72
N LEU A 94 0.23 -6.92 -10.83
CA LEU A 94 1.51 -6.26 -11.09
C LEU A 94 1.89 -5.29 -9.94
N HIS A 95 0.88 -4.75 -9.24
CA HIS A 95 1.07 -3.98 -8.00
C HIS A 95 1.59 -4.82 -6.82
N SER A 96 1.24 -6.11 -6.68
CA SER A 96 1.77 -6.98 -5.62
C SER A 96 3.24 -7.39 -5.86
N ARG A 97 3.69 -7.36 -7.12
CA ARG A 97 5.11 -7.54 -7.49
C ARG A 97 5.94 -6.27 -7.34
N ALA A 98 5.32 -5.11 -7.12
CA ALA A 98 6.03 -3.91 -6.75
C ALA A 98 6.58 -4.08 -5.32
N THR A 99 7.82 -4.57 -5.26
CA THR A 99 8.78 -4.03 -4.28
C THR A 99 8.63 -2.50 -4.27
N ASN A 100 8.91 -1.82 -3.15
CA ASN A 100 8.81 -0.35 -2.99
C ASN A 100 9.77 0.43 -3.91
N GLU A 101 9.78 0.12 -5.19
CA GLU A 101 10.66 0.57 -6.23
C GLU A 101 10.05 1.71 -6.99
N VAL A 102 8.74 1.95 -6.93
CA VAL A 102 8.09 3.07 -7.62
C VAL A 102 7.15 3.78 -6.68
N ILE A 103 7.29 5.11 -6.62
CA ILE A 103 6.37 6.01 -5.93
C ILE A 103 5.39 6.55 -6.96
N LEU A 104 4.11 6.52 -6.62
CA LEU A 104 3.01 7.10 -7.41
C LEU A 104 2.60 8.44 -6.79
N GLN A 105 1.95 9.28 -7.60
CA GLN A 105 1.54 10.63 -7.20
C GLN A 105 0.36 10.58 -6.23
N THR A 106 0.64 10.27 -4.97
CA THR A 106 -0.34 10.26 -3.89
C THR A 106 -0.16 11.47 -2.98
N LEU A 107 -1.27 11.90 -2.39
CA LEU A 107 -1.34 12.98 -1.40
C LEU A 107 -2.53 12.75 -0.46
N VAL A 108 -2.54 13.42 0.69
CA VAL A 108 -3.70 13.48 1.58
C VAL A 108 -4.43 14.80 1.35
N VAL A 109 -5.75 14.73 1.24
CA VAL A 109 -6.66 15.88 1.07
C VAL A 109 -7.71 15.88 2.16
N ASN A 110 -8.31 17.04 2.44
CA ASN A 110 -9.55 17.09 3.21
C ASN A 110 -10.73 16.90 2.26
N VAL A 111 -11.63 15.98 2.60
CA VAL A 111 -12.88 15.72 1.89
C VAL A 111 -14.01 16.27 2.73
N HIS A 112 -14.76 17.21 2.17
CA HIS A 112 -15.83 17.94 2.84
C HIS A 112 -17.18 17.32 2.51
N GLY A 113 -17.74 16.58 3.47
CA GLY A 113 -19.10 16.04 3.40
C GLY A 113 -20.16 17.06 3.81
N VAL A 114 -21.41 16.61 3.93
CA VAL A 114 -22.54 17.50 4.27
C VAL A 114 -22.51 17.95 5.73
N LYS A 115 -22.08 17.07 6.65
CA LYS A 115 -22.08 17.31 8.11
C LYS A 115 -20.71 17.15 8.77
N ARG A 116 -19.75 16.57 8.05
CA ARG A 116 -18.41 16.26 8.56
C ARG A 116 -17.40 16.36 7.44
N GLU A 117 -16.16 16.64 7.83
CA GLU A 117 -14.99 16.51 6.96
C GLU A 117 -14.10 15.39 7.47
N ARG A 118 -13.28 14.82 6.58
CA ARG A 118 -12.20 13.93 6.98
C ARG A 118 -11.02 14.01 6.04
N LYS A 119 -9.85 13.60 6.53
CA LYS A 119 -8.68 13.37 5.70
C LYS A 119 -8.84 12.06 4.92
N ALA A 120 -8.41 12.08 3.68
CA ALA A 120 -8.46 10.94 2.78
C ALA A 120 -7.22 10.89 1.89
N ARG A 121 -6.72 9.68 1.61
CA ARG A 121 -5.64 9.49 0.65
C ARG A 121 -6.20 9.61 -0.76
N ALA A 122 -5.57 10.45 -1.57
CA ALA A 122 -5.89 10.64 -2.98
C ALA A 122 -4.71 10.21 -3.86
N ILE A 123 -5.01 9.70 -5.05
CA ILE A 123 -4.04 9.48 -6.12
C ILE A 123 -4.39 10.33 -7.33
N ILE A 124 -3.37 10.84 -8.01
CA ILE A 124 -3.50 11.45 -9.33
C ILE A 124 -3.20 10.37 -10.36
N ASP A 125 -4.19 10.06 -11.19
CA ASP A 125 -4.08 9.06 -12.25
C ASP A 125 -4.61 9.62 -13.57
N THR A 126 -3.70 10.12 -14.39
CA THR A 126 -4.02 10.63 -15.73
C THR A 126 -4.33 9.53 -16.74
N GLY A 127 -4.13 8.26 -16.39
CA GLY A 127 -4.60 7.11 -17.17
C GLY A 127 -6.11 6.86 -17.03
N SER A 128 -6.72 7.42 -15.98
CA SER A 128 -8.17 7.35 -15.75
C SER A 128 -8.88 8.58 -16.33
N GLN A 129 -9.90 8.37 -17.18
CA GLN A 129 -10.65 9.46 -17.80
C GLN A 129 -11.60 10.18 -16.82
N LYS A 130 -12.00 9.50 -15.74
CA LYS A 130 -12.95 9.97 -14.74
C LYS A 130 -12.28 9.97 -13.36
N SER A 131 -12.76 10.85 -12.49
CA SER A 131 -12.42 10.82 -11.06
C SER A 131 -13.37 9.91 -10.27
N TYR A 132 -12.86 9.31 -9.20
CA TYR A 132 -13.59 8.35 -8.35
C TYR A 132 -13.44 8.65 -6.86
N ILE A 133 -14.41 8.18 -6.08
CA ILE A 133 -14.37 8.16 -4.61
C ILE A 133 -14.77 6.76 -4.12
N LEU A 134 -14.23 6.31 -3.00
CA LEU A 134 -14.70 5.07 -2.38
C LEU A 134 -16.16 5.22 -1.98
N ARG A 135 -16.97 4.20 -2.29
CA ARG A 135 -18.40 4.18 -1.92
C ARG A 135 -18.60 4.40 -0.43
N SER A 136 -17.82 3.68 0.39
CA SER A 136 -17.87 3.82 1.85
C SER A 136 -17.58 5.25 2.30
N THR A 137 -16.58 5.91 1.72
CA THR A 137 -16.25 7.32 2.01
C THR A 137 -17.40 8.25 1.58
N ALA A 138 -18.03 8.00 0.44
CA ALA A 138 -19.12 8.83 -0.06
C ALA A 138 -20.39 8.72 0.80
N GLU A 139 -20.75 7.49 1.19
CA GLU A 139 -21.88 7.18 2.09
C GLU A 139 -21.63 7.73 3.49
N GLU A 140 -20.41 7.55 4.01
CA GLU A 140 -20.01 8.07 5.31
C GLU A 140 -20.14 9.60 5.34
N LEU A 141 -19.62 10.31 4.34
CA LEU A 141 -19.69 11.77 4.28
C LEU A 141 -21.07 12.32 3.88
N GLY A 142 -22.01 11.42 3.55
CA GLY A 142 -23.41 11.75 3.29
C GLY A 142 -23.59 12.58 2.02
N PHE A 143 -22.79 12.36 0.98
CA PHE A 143 -22.94 13.09 -0.28
C PHE A 143 -24.27 12.79 -0.95
N ASN A 144 -24.89 13.83 -1.52
CA ASN A 144 -26.13 13.69 -2.27
C ASN A 144 -25.85 13.16 -3.69
N LEU A 145 -26.54 12.09 -4.06
CA LEU A 145 -26.52 11.53 -5.40
C LEU A 145 -26.90 12.60 -6.43
N GLN A 146 -26.07 12.78 -7.45
CA GLN A 146 -26.36 13.70 -8.55
C GLN A 146 -26.97 12.97 -9.74
N ARG A 147 -26.40 11.82 -10.09
CA ARG A 147 -26.82 10.97 -11.21
C ARG A 147 -26.23 9.58 -11.06
N GLU A 148 -26.72 8.65 -11.87
CA GLU A 148 -26.14 7.31 -12.01
C GLU A 148 -25.61 7.14 -13.43
N GLU A 149 -24.47 6.47 -13.58
CA GLU A 149 -23.84 6.14 -14.85
C GLU A 149 -23.57 4.63 -14.86
N GLU A 150 -23.76 3.96 -15.99
CA GLU A 150 -23.49 2.53 -16.13
C GLU A 150 -22.52 2.28 -17.27
N PHE A 151 -21.36 1.72 -16.96
CA PHE A 151 -20.32 1.38 -17.93
C PHE A 151 -19.35 0.32 -17.39
N CYS A 152 -18.54 -0.25 -18.28
CA CYS A 152 -17.41 -1.10 -17.90
C CYS A 152 -16.08 -0.33 -18.01
N HIS A 153 -15.08 -0.71 -17.22
CA HIS A 153 -13.73 -0.17 -17.32
C HIS A 153 -12.92 -0.97 -18.34
N SER A 154 -12.11 -0.27 -19.13
CA SER A 154 -11.12 -0.89 -20.01
C SER A 154 -9.76 -0.92 -19.29
N LEU A 155 -9.18 -2.10 -19.14
CA LEU A 155 -7.93 -2.35 -18.45
C LEU A 155 -6.78 -2.51 -19.46
N PHE A 156 -5.55 -2.50 -18.94
CA PHE A 156 -4.36 -2.78 -19.74
C PHE A 156 -4.49 -4.14 -20.45
N GLY A 157 -4.16 -4.16 -21.75
CA GLY A 157 -4.36 -5.33 -22.61
C GLY A 157 -5.74 -5.38 -23.29
N GLY A 158 -6.58 -4.35 -23.15
CA GLY A 158 -7.89 -4.26 -23.81
C GLY A 158 -9.01 -5.05 -23.14
N THR A 159 -8.72 -5.71 -22.01
CA THR A 159 -9.71 -6.42 -21.19
C THR A 159 -10.74 -5.44 -20.64
N LYS A 160 -12.02 -5.79 -20.69
CA LYS A 160 -13.09 -5.01 -20.07
C LYS A 160 -13.58 -5.68 -18.80
N THR A 161 -13.90 -4.88 -17.79
CA THR A 161 -14.62 -5.38 -16.60
C THR A 161 -16.07 -5.68 -16.94
N ARG A 162 -16.80 -6.30 -16.00
CA ARG A 162 -18.26 -6.37 -16.08
C ARG A 162 -18.87 -4.97 -16.04
N MET A 163 -20.05 -4.81 -16.62
CA MET A 163 -20.84 -3.60 -16.49
C MET A 163 -21.02 -3.24 -15.01
N TYR A 164 -20.80 -1.98 -14.66
CA TYR A 164 -20.91 -1.49 -13.30
C TYR A 164 -21.76 -0.22 -13.27
N LYS A 165 -22.70 -0.19 -12.33
CA LYS A 165 -23.55 0.97 -12.08
C LYS A 165 -22.91 1.85 -11.02
N HIS A 166 -22.43 3.01 -11.45
CA HIS A 166 -21.79 4.02 -10.63
C HIS A 166 -22.80 5.09 -10.21
N LYS A 167 -22.72 5.49 -8.94
CA LYS A 167 -23.34 6.71 -8.42
C LYS A 167 -22.35 7.85 -8.54
N CYS A 168 -22.79 8.97 -9.12
CA CYS A 168 -21.99 10.17 -9.22
C CYS A 168 -22.36 11.17 -8.12
N TYR A 169 -21.34 11.71 -7.47
CA TYR A 169 -21.46 12.72 -6.43
C TYR A 169 -20.71 13.98 -6.83
N LYS A 170 -21.20 15.15 -6.37
CA LYS A 170 -20.41 16.38 -6.36
C LYS A 170 -19.63 16.40 -5.05
N ILE A 171 -18.32 16.16 -5.11
CA ILE A 171 -17.45 16.16 -3.93
C ILE A 171 -16.67 17.47 -3.82
N TYR A 172 -16.32 17.83 -2.60
CA TYR A 172 -15.57 19.05 -2.27
C TYR A 172 -14.28 18.66 -1.59
N LEU A 173 -13.16 19.09 -2.15
CA LEU A 173 -11.82 18.82 -1.64
C LEU A 173 -11.13 20.11 -1.24
N SER A 174 -10.25 20.04 -0.25
CA SER A 174 -9.29 21.10 0.03
C SER A 174 -7.89 20.57 0.26
N SER A 175 -6.90 21.43 0.05
CA SER A 175 -5.57 21.24 0.60
C SER A 175 -5.64 21.17 2.13
N LEU A 176 -4.66 20.52 2.76
CA LEU A 176 -4.65 20.34 4.23
C LEU A 176 -4.51 21.66 5.00
N ASP A 177 -3.90 22.67 4.39
CA ASP A 177 -3.77 24.02 4.93
C ASP A 177 -5.00 24.90 4.66
N GLY A 178 -5.99 24.40 3.90
CA GLY A 178 -7.21 25.13 3.54
C GLY A 178 -7.02 26.23 2.48
N ASN A 179 -5.80 26.46 1.99
CA ASN A 179 -5.50 27.54 1.04
C ASN A 179 -6.13 27.34 -0.34
N TYR A 180 -6.46 26.11 -0.70
CA TYR A 180 -7.12 25.80 -1.94
C TYR A 180 -8.29 24.86 -1.72
N THR A 181 -9.40 25.14 -2.39
CA THR A 181 -10.58 24.29 -2.45
C THR A 181 -10.99 24.05 -3.89
N CYS A 182 -11.53 22.86 -4.16
CA CYS A 182 -12.14 22.56 -5.44
C CYS A 182 -13.36 21.65 -5.29
N LYS A 183 -14.23 21.69 -6.29
CA LYS A 183 -15.35 20.76 -6.43
C LYS A 183 -15.20 19.99 -7.73
N LEU A 184 -15.54 18.71 -7.70
CA LEU A 184 -15.50 17.83 -8.87
C LEU A 184 -16.64 16.82 -8.82
N ASP A 185 -16.95 16.25 -9.98
CA ASP A 185 -17.79 15.07 -10.06
C ASP A 185 -16.91 13.84 -9.82
N ALA A 186 -17.33 12.97 -8.92
CA ALA A 186 -16.65 11.71 -8.64
C ALA A 186 -17.65 10.56 -8.65
N LEU A 187 -17.30 9.47 -9.34
CA LEU A 187 -18.07 8.24 -9.38
C LEU A 187 -17.67 7.33 -8.22
N ASP A 188 -18.62 6.64 -7.61
CA ASP A 188 -18.30 5.68 -6.56
C ASP A 188 -17.70 4.39 -7.11
N HIS A 189 -16.90 3.73 -6.28
CA HIS A 189 -16.55 2.33 -6.50
C HIS A 189 -16.18 1.68 -5.15
N ASP A 190 -16.37 0.37 -5.03
CA ASP A 190 -16.05 -0.36 -3.79
C ASP A 190 -14.54 -0.43 -3.52
N VAL A 191 -13.75 -0.51 -4.60
CA VAL A 191 -12.29 -0.60 -4.55
C VAL A 191 -11.71 0.21 -5.71
N ILE A 192 -11.02 1.31 -5.43
CA ILE A 192 -10.39 2.13 -6.48
C ILE A 192 -9.17 1.42 -7.07
N CYS A 193 -8.27 0.96 -6.20
CA CYS A 193 -7.06 0.27 -6.60
C CYS A 193 -6.63 -0.71 -5.49
N ASN A 194 -5.71 -1.61 -5.83
CA ASN A 194 -5.01 -2.40 -4.82
C ASN A 194 -4.15 -1.52 -3.91
N ASP A 195 -3.59 -2.09 -2.85
CA ASP A 195 -2.78 -1.36 -1.88
C ASP A 195 -1.63 -0.58 -2.52
N ILE A 196 -1.73 0.74 -2.50
CA ILE A 196 -0.66 1.68 -2.87
C ILE A 196 0.00 2.14 -1.59
N SER A 197 1.28 1.80 -1.42
CA SER A 197 2.06 2.24 -0.26
C SER A 197 2.21 3.76 -0.26
N SER A 198 2.04 4.38 0.91
CA SER A 198 2.41 5.77 1.12
C SER A 198 3.93 5.96 0.98
N VAL A 199 4.35 7.22 0.81
CA VAL A 199 5.75 7.57 0.61
C VAL A 199 6.54 7.19 1.87
N LYS A 200 7.50 6.27 1.70
CA LYS A 200 8.38 5.85 2.79
C LYS A 200 9.48 6.88 3.02
N ASN A 201 9.98 6.91 4.24
CA ASN A 201 11.19 7.69 4.53
C ASN A 201 12.39 7.09 3.76
N GLY A 202 13.15 7.96 3.11
CA GLY A 202 14.32 7.61 2.31
C GLY A 202 15.31 8.77 2.21
N SER A 203 16.38 8.58 1.43
CA SER A 203 17.45 9.59 1.28
C SER A 203 16.97 10.94 0.73
N TRP A 204 15.84 10.94 0.02
CA TRP A 204 15.22 12.13 -0.58
C TRP A 204 14.54 13.08 0.43
N ILE A 205 14.24 12.63 1.66
CA ILE A 205 13.49 13.44 2.63
C ILE A 205 14.23 14.71 3.01
N GLN A 206 15.56 14.63 3.15
CA GLN A 206 16.37 15.79 3.50
C GLN A 206 16.41 16.82 2.36
N GLU A 207 16.55 16.35 1.12
CA GLU A 207 16.56 17.22 -0.05
C GLU A 207 15.21 17.94 -0.23
N LEU A 208 14.09 17.21 -0.07
CA LEU A 208 12.75 17.79 -0.08
C LEU A 208 12.61 18.90 0.97
N ARG A 209 13.09 18.69 2.20
CA ARG A 209 13.07 19.70 3.27
C ARG A 209 13.87 20.94 2.91
N THR A 210 15.08 20.79 2.37
CA THR A 210 15.91 21.91 1.91
C THR A 210 15.20 22.72 0.82
N LYS A 211 14.50 22.03 -0.08
CA LYS A 211 13.67 22.65 -1.14
C LYS A 211 12.32 23.18 -0.63
N LYS A 212 12.03 23.08 0.68
CA LYS A 212 10.74 23.47 1.31
C LYS A 212 9.53 22.74 0.73
N ILE A 213 9.72 21.49 0.31
CA ILE A 213 8.67 20.61 -0.22
C ILE A 213 8.23 19.66 0.88
N PHE A 214 6.93 19.65 1.17
CA PHE A 214 6.33 18.81 2.21
C PHE A 214 5.27 17.90 1.58
N LEU A 215 5.51 16.59 1.67
CA LEU A 215 4.57 15.58 1.20
C LEU A 215 3.56 15.27 2.30
N THR A 216 2.31 15.03 1.91
CA THR A 216 1.23 14.75 2.87
C THR A 216 0.94 13.26 3.01
N ASP A 217 1.12 12.45 1.97
CA ASP A 217 0.95 10.99 2.01
C ASP A 217 2.25 10.24 2.37
N ILE A 218 2.68 10.40 3.61
CA ILE A 218 3.87 9.73 4.18
C ILE A 218 3.51 8.45 4.95
N GLN A 219 4.53 7.68 5.34
CA GLN A 219 4.43 6.37 6.03
C GLN A 219 3.45 6.30 7.23
N GLU A 220 3.13 7.41 7.86
CA GLU A 220 2.14 7.49 8.96
C GLU A 220 0.70 7.31 8.48
N ASN A 221 0.41 7.56 7.20
CA ASN A 221 -0.90 7.36 6.62
C ASN A 221 -1.05 5.89 6.20
N ALA A 222 -1.79 5.14 7.01
CA ALA A 222 -2.26 3.81 6.68
C ALA A 222 -3.69 3.89 6.14
N GLY A 223 -4.00 3.10 5.11
CA GLY A 223 -5.34 3.00 4.55
C GLY A 223 -5.34 2.93 3.02
N PRO A 224 -6.49 2.61 2.40
CA PRO A 224 -6.61 2.56 0.95
C PRO A 224 -6.53 3.96 0.34
N ILE A 225 -6.38 4.02 -0.99
CA ILE A 225 -6.72 5.23 -1.73
C ILE A 225 -8.24 5.38 -1.72
N GLU A 226 -8.71 6.53 -1.23
CA GLU A 226 -10.12 6.83 -1.09
C GLU A 226 -10.64 7.74 -2.22
N VAL A 227 -9.75 8.48 -2.88
CA VAL A 227 -10.08 9.39 -3.98
C VAL A 227 -9.11 9.16 -5.14
N LEU A 228 -9.64 8.98 -6.34
CA LEU A 228 -8.86 9.00 -7.58
C LEU A 228 -9.17 10.28 -8.35
N LEU A 229 -8.14 11.04 -8.68
CA LEU A 229 -8.23 12.24 -9.48
C LEU A 229 -7.79 11.91 -10.90
N GLY A 230 -8.78 11.78 -11.78
CA GLY A 230 -8.60 11.43 -13.18
C GLY A 230 -8.10 12.60 -14.04
N ALA A 231 -7.88 12.34 -15.32
CA ALA A 231 -7.49 13.34 -16.32
C ALA A 231 -8.51 14.49 -16.46
N ASP A 232 -9.79 14.24 -16.13
CA ASP A 232 -10.86 15.24 -16.10
C ASP A 232 -10.62 16.39 -15.10
N VAL A 233 -9.79 16.15 -14.08
CA VAL A 233 -9.49 17.12 -13.02
C VAL A 233 -7.99 17.39 -12.88
N ALA A 234 -7.12 16.40 -13.11
CA ALA A 234 -5.68 16.48 -12.87
C ALA A 234 -5.02 17.70 -13.53
N GLY A 235 -5.35 17.98 -14.79
CA GLY A 235 -4.79 19.12 -15.53
C GLY A 235 -5.10 20.49 -14.90
N LYS A 236 -6.21 20.62 -14.15
CA LYS A 236 -6.58 21.87 -13.45
C LYS A 236 -5.85 22.03 -12.11
N LEU A 237 -5.36 20.92 -11.55
CA LEU A 237 -4.72 20.85 -10.24
C LEU A 237 -3.20 21.01 -10.35
N ILE A 238 -2.57 20.45 -11.37
CA ILE A 238 -1.11 20.54 -11.57
C ILE A 238 -0.73 22.00 -11.83
N THR A 239 0.22 22.54 -11.06
CA THR A 239 0.63 23.95 -11.18
C THR A 239 1.73 24.17 -12.21
N GLY A 240 2.39 23.08 -12.64
CA GLY A 240 3.57 23.11 -13.49
C GLY A 240 4.90 23.22 -12.71
N ARG A 241 4.86 23.50 -11.40
CA ARG A 241 6.06 23.45 -10.56
C ARG A 241 6.52 22.00 -10.37
N ARG A 242 7.75 21.74 -10.80
CA ARG A 242 8.39 20.42 -10.81
C ARG A 242 9.79 20.55 -10.25
N GLU A 243 10.14 19.67 -9.33
CA GLU A 243 11.47 19.59 -8.73
C GLU A 243 12.00 18.17 -8.89
N GLU A 244 13.10 18.03 -9.62
CA GLU A 244 13.80 16.75 -9.77
C GLU A 244 14.85 16.63 -8.67
N LEU A 245 14.83 15.50 -7.98
CA LEU A 245 15.74 15.19 -6.88
C LEU A 245 16.98 14.48 -7.41
N GLU A 246 18.07 14.49 -6.64
CA GLU A 246 19.32 13.78 -6.99
C GLU A 246 19.09 12.26 -7.18
N THR A 247 18.07 11.73 -6.54
CA THR A 247 17.64 10.33 -6.65
C THR A 247 16.94 10.00 -7.98
N GLY A 248 16.62 11.00 -8.81
CA GLY A 248 15.78 10.86 -10.00
C GLY A 248 14.27 10.80 -9.70
N LEU A 249 13.88 10.89 -8.42
CA LEU A 249 12.49 11.11 -8.03
C LEU A 249 12.07 12.54 -8.39
N VAL A 250 10.81 12.71 -8.74
CA VAL A 250 10.25 13.99 -9.16
C VAL A 250 9.15 14.39 -8.22
N ALA A 251 9.32 15.54 -7.57
CA ALA A 251 8.27 16.21 -6.84
C ALA A 251 7.46 17.08 -7.81
N LEU A 252 6.14 16.89 -7.84
CA LEU A 252 5.23 17.69 -8.66
C LEU A 252 4.23 18.37 -7.75
N GLU A 253 4.12 19.68 -7.89
CA GLU A 253 3.15 20.45 -7.14
C GLU A 253 1.78 20.43 -7.80
N THR A 254 0.77 20.26 -6.95
CA THR A 254 -0.61 20.55 -7.29
C THR A 254 -1.19 21.59 -6.34
N LYS A 255 -2.32 22.18 -6.73
CA LYS A 255 -3.07 23.09 -5.87
C LYS A 255 -3.55 22.44 -4.56
N LEU A 256 -3.60 21.10 -4.48
CA LEU A 256 -3.97 20.36 -3.27
C LEU A 256 -2.77 19.98 -2.40
N GLY A 257 -1.54 20.16 -2.90
CA GLY A 257 -0.31 19.79 -2.22
C GLY A 257 0.73 19.16 -3.15
N TRP A 258 1.90 18.87 -2.59
CA TRP A 258 3.00 18.22 -3.31
C TRP A 258 2.82 16.71 -3.36
N THR A 259 3.13 16.15 -4.53
CA THR A 259 3.24 14.71 -4.77
C THR A 259 4.68 14.34 -5.10
N LEU A 260 5.04 13.07 -4.93
CA LEU A 260 6.33 12.53 -5.35
C LEU A 260 6.08 11.36 -6.28
N MET A 261 6.91 11.19 -7.31
CA MET A 261 6.82 10.02 -8.17
C MET A 261 8.18 9.59 -8.72
N GLY A 262 8.24 8.36 -9.19
CA GLY A 262 9.40 7.82 -9.88
C GLY A 262 9.97 6.58 -9.22
N LYS A 263 11.02 6.04 -9.81
CA LYS A 263 11.65 4.82 -9.35
C LYS A 263 12.59 5.12 -8.17
N VAL A 264 12.34 4.52 -7.03
CA VAL A 264 13.25 4.57 -5.86
C VAL A 264 14.58 3.90 -6.23
N PRO A 265 15.72 4.59 -6.06
CA PRO A 265 17.02 3.99 -6.29
C PRO A 265 17.22 2.77 -5.39
N ARG A 266 17.65 1.64 -5.96
CA ARG A 266 18.19 0.55 -5.16
C ARG A 266 19.53 1.04 -4.63
N TYR A 267 19.74 1.03 -3.32
CA TYR A 267 21.07 1.23 -2.74
C TYR A 267 22.03 0.22 -3.40
N ILE A 268 22.88 0.70 -4.30
CA ILE A 268 24.08 -0.02 -4.71
C ILE A 268 25.11 0.37 -3.66
N ASP A 269 25.50 -0.58 -2.80
CA ASP A 269 26.65 -0.40 -1.93
C ASP A 269 27.87 -0.05 -2.81
N LYS A 270 28.29 1.20 -2.81
CA LYS A 270 29.54 1.67 -3.47
C LYS A 270 30.81 1.12 -2.79
N LYS A 271 30.71 0.04 -2.00
CA LYS A 271 31.84 -0.61 -1.31
C LYS A 271 32.33 -1.91 -1.96
N MET A 272 31.89 -2.24 -3.19
CA MET A 272 32.39 -3.40 -3.93
C MET A 272 33.08 -3.03 -5.26
N GLN A 273 33.74 -1.87 -5.32
CA GLN A 273 34.74 -1.60 -6.35
C GLN A 273 36.04 -1.19 -5.66
N VAL A 274 36.79 -2.20 -5.21
CA VAL A 274 38.24 -2.19 -5.12
C VAL A 274 38.71 -3.56 -5.60
#